data_AF-A0A2H5N0R8-F1
#
_entry.id   AF-A0A2H5N0R8-F1
#
_cell.length_a   1.000
_cell.length_b   1.000
_cell.length_c   1.000
_cell.angle_alpha   90.00
_cell.angle_beta   90.00
_cell.angle_gamma   90.00
#
_symmetry.space_group_name_H-M   'P 1'
#
loop_
_entity.id
_entity.type
_entity.pdbx_description
1 polymer ?
#
loop_
_entity_poly.entity_id
_entity_poly.type
_entity_poly.pdbx_seq_one_letter_code
_entity_poly.pdbx_strand_id
1 'polypeptide(L)'
;MKMAAAASHFDKEVLETTKFGLLSAACTNLCLFAAKNEQSYMIALDEIQRLTRRFEQMNCVLQAGMKLKDPVMVNSKGCSKTVKHDKAKNRKCSKCFQPGHTKRTCPLYPPKDMQ
;
A
#
# COMPACT_ATOMS: atom_id res chain seq x y z
N MET A 1 6.05 46.41 0.47
CA MET A 1 6.88 45.30 0.97
C MET A 1 6.20 43.97 0.62
N LYS A 2 6.62 43.30 -0.45
CA LYS A 2 6.20 41.94 -0.85
C LYS A 2 7.35 41.32 -1.67
N MET A 3 8.38 40.80 -1.01
CA MET A 3 9.51 40.12 -1.70
C MET A 3 9.97 38.81 -1.01
N ALA A 4 9.42 38.45 0.15
CA ALA A 4 9.93 37.29 0.91
C ALA A 4 9.45 35.92 0.40
N ALA A 5 8.35 35.84 -0.35
CA ALA A 5 7.75 34.57 -0.75
C ALA A 5 8.35 33.97 -2.05
N ALA A 6 9.05 34.76 -2.87
CA ALA A 6 9.65 34.27 -4.11
C ALA A 6 11.01 33.60 -3.85
N ALA A 7 11.83 34.14 -2.95
CA ALA A 7 13.15 33.59 -2.61
C ALA A 7 13.05 32.15 -2.05
N SER A 8 12.09 31.90 -1.17
CA SER A 8 11.91 30.59 -0.52
C SER A 8 11.47 29.45 -1.46
N HIS A 9 10.85 29.78 -2.61
CA HIS A 9 10.48 28.77 -3.61
C HIS A 9 11.69 28.36 -4.46
N PHE A 10 12.48 29.33 -4.92
CA PHE A 10 13.72 29.07 -5.66
C PHE A 10 14.74 28.30 -4.82
N ASP A 11 14.88 28.64 -3.54
CA ASP A 11 15.81 27.94 -2.63
C ASP A 11 15.44 26.45 -2.44
N LYS A 12 14.14 26.13 -2.42
CA LYS A 12 13.66 24.75 -2.30
C LYS A 12 13.92 23.95 -3.57
N GLU A 13 13.69 24.53 -4.74
CA GLU A 13 13.93 23.89 -6.03
C GLU A 13 15.43 23.66 -6.28
N VAL A 14 16.27 24.64 -5.94
CA VAL A 14 17.73 24.52 -5.99
C VAL A 14 18.21 23.42 -5.03
N LEU A 15 17.62 23.33 -3.84
CA LEU A 15 17.97 22.30 -2.86
C LEU A 15 17.59 20.89 -3.35
N GLU A 16 16.39 20.70 -3.89
CA GLU A 16 15.98 19.39 -4.45
C GLU A 16 16.84 18.98 -5.65
N THR A 17 17.21 19.93 -6.51
CA THR A 17 18.11 19.69 -7.64
C THR A 17 19.51 19.28 -7.17
N THR A 18 20.02 19.95 -6.13
CA THR A 18 21.34 19.62 -5.55
C THR A 18 21.35 18.23 -4.94
N LYS A 19 20.31 17.87 -4.18
CA LYS A 19 20.17 16.52 -3.61
C LYS A 19 20.14 15.44 -4.69
N PHE A 20 19.38 15.68 -5.76
CA PHE A 20 19.32 14.75 -6.89
C PHE A 20 20.70 14.56 -7.53
N GLY A 21 21.44 15.66 -7.79
CA GLY A 21 22.79 15.60 -8.35
C GLY A 21 23.75 14.77 -7.48
N LEU A 22 23.73 14.98 -6.16
CA LEU A 22 24.56 14.21 -5.22
C LEU A 22 24.20 12.73 -5.21
N LEU A 23 22.90 12.40 -5.15
CA LEU A 23 22.43 11.02 -5.21
C LEU A 23 22.83 10.35 -6.52
N SER A 24 22.67 11.04 -7.65
CA SER A 24 23.05 10.53 -8.95
C SER A 24 24.55 10.23 -9.03
N ALA A 25 25.40 11.14 -8.54
CA ALA A 25 26.85 10.93 -8.52
C ALA A 25 27.25 9.74 -7.63
N ALA A 26 26.62 9.60 -6.46
CA ALA A 26 26.85 8.47 -5.56
C ALA A 26 26.43 7.14 -6.20
N CYS A 27 25.26 7.09 -6.84
CA CYS A 27 24.78 5.90 -7.55
C CYS A 27 25.67 5.55 -8.74
N THR A 28 26.16 6.53 -9.50
CA THR A 28 27.12 6.28 -10.59
C THR A 28 28.40 5.63 -10.10
N ASN A 29 28.97 6.15 -9.00
CA ASN A 29 30.15 5.55 -8.37
C ASN A 29 29.87 4.12 -7.88
N LEU A 30 28.73 3.90 -7.22
CA LEU A 30 28.30 2.57 -6.79
C LEU A 30 28.23 1.61 -7.98
N CYS A 31 27.58 2.00 -9.07
CA CYS A 31 27.46 1.18 -10.28
C CYS A 31 28.82 0.83 -10.89
N LEU A 32 29.77 1.79 -10.93
CA LEU A 32 31.12 1.56 -11.45
C LEU A 32 31.89 0.49 -10.67
N PHE A 33 31.74 0.43 -9.35
CA PHE A 33 32.41 -0.57 -8.52
C PHE A 33 31.63 -1.89 -8.47
N ALA A 34 30.31 -1.85 -8.31
CA ALA A 34 29.47 -3.03 -8.18
C ALA A 34 29.48 -3.89 -9.45
N ALA A 35 29.57 -3.29 -10.64
CA ALA A 35 29.61 -4.03 -11.90
C ALA A 35 30.85 -4.91 -12.10
N LYS A 36 31.92 -4.72 -11.31
CA LYS A 36 33.17 -5.47 -11.44
C LYS A 36 33.09 -6.89 -10.85
N ASN A 37 32.10 -7.17 -10.00
CA ASN A 37 31.95 -8.46 -9.33
C ASN A 37 30.47 -8.87 -9.30
N GLU A 38 30.17 -10.11 -9.68
CA GLU A 38 28.80 -10.63 -9.77
C GLU A 38 28.05 -10.57 -8.42
N GLN A 39 28.73 -10.93 -7.32
CA GLN A 39 28.13 -10.87 -5.98
C GLN A 39 27.83 -9.43 -5.57
N SER A 40 28.78 -8.51 -5.80
CA SER A 40 28.58 -7.08 -5.51
C SER A 40 27.46 -6.48 -6.36
N TYR A 41 27.35 -6.89 -7.62
CA TYR A 41 26.25 -6.49 -8.51
C TYR A 41 24.89 -6.93 -7.97
N MET A 42 24.74 -8.20 -7.58
CA MET A 42 23.48 -8.72 -7.05
C MET A 42 23.06 -8.00 -5.77
N ILE A 43 24.00 -7.78 -4.84
CA ILE A 43 23.75 -7.05 -3.59
C ILE A 43 23.33 -5.61 -3.88
N ALA A 44 24.07 -4.91 -4.74
CA ALA A 44 23.75 -3.52 -5.08
C ALA A 44 22.39 -3.40 -5.73
N LEU A 45 22.03 -4.32 -6.64
CA LEU A 45 20.75 -4.30 -7.33
C LEU A 45 19.57 -4.55 -6.38
N ASP A 46 19.66 -5.57 -5.51
CA ASP A 46 18.61 -5.85 -4.52
C ASP A 46 18.39 -4.65 -3.59
N GLU A 47 19.48 -4.06 -3.11
CA GLU A 47 19.42 -2.92 -2.19
C GLU A 47 18.85 -1.66 -2.88
N ILE A 48 19.22 -1.40 -4.13
CA ILE A 48 18.63 -0.32 -4.92
C ILE A 48 17.12 -0.53 -5.06
N GLN A 49 16.68 -1.74 -5.43
CA GLN A 49 15.24 -2.04 -5.57
C GLN A 49 14.50 -1.91 -4.24
N ARG A 50 15.12 -2.33 -3.13
CA ARG A 50 14.57 -2.22 -1.79
C ARG A 50 14.41 -0.75 -1.38
N LEU A 51 15.41 0.08 -1.62
CA LEU A 51 15.37 1.52 -1.32
C LEU A 51 14.34 2.25 -2.20
N THR A 52 14.29 1.96 -3.50
CA THR A 52 13.29 2.54 -4.41
C THR A 52 11.87 2.24 -3.92
N ARG A 53 11.55 0.97 -3.62
CA ARG A 53 10.24 0.59 -3.09
C ARG A 53 9.91 1.33 -1.79
N ARG A 54 10.88 1.49 -0.90
CA ARG A 54 10.69 2.21 0.37
C ARG A 54 10.35 3.68 0.14
N PHE A 55 11.06 4.37 -0.76
CA PHE A 55 10.80 5.79 -1.04
C PHE A 55 9.49 6.00 -1.80
N GLU A 56 9.14 5.11 -2.73
CA GLU A 56 7.82 5.09 -3.36
C GLU A 56 6.71 4.95 -2.32
N GLN A 57 6.85 4.02 -1.37
CA GLN A 57 5.86 3.83 -0.30
C GLN A 57 5.74 5.06 0.61
N MET A 58 6.86 5.67 0.99
CA MET A 58 6.85 6.92 1.77
C MET A 58 6.14 8.04 1.01
N ASN A 59 6.35 8.14 -0.31
CA ASN A 59 5.66 9.10 -1.16
C ASN A 59 4.17 8.77 -1.34
N CYS A 60 3.77 7.50 -1.37
CA CYS A 60 2.37 7.08 -1.37
C CYS A 60 1.66 7.47 -0.06
N VAL A 61 2.31 7.33 1.10
CA VAL A 61 1.73 7.75 2.40
C VAL A 61 1.55 9.28 2.45
N LEU A 62 2.50 10.04 1.89
CA LEU A 62 2.38 11.50 1.75
C LEU A 62 1.29 11.91 0.74
N GLN A 63 1.09 11.14 -0.34
CA GLN A 63 0.02 11.39 -1.33
C GLN A 63 -1.37 10.93 -0.86
N ALA A 64 -1.47 9.89 -0.03
CA ALA A 64 -2.73 9.39 0.54
C ALA A 64 -3.41 10.41 1.47
N GLY A 65 -2.65 11.39 1.99
CA GLY A 65 -3.20 12.55 2.70
C GLY A 65 -3.86 13.61 1.79
N MET A 66 -3.70 13.53 0.46
CA MET A 66 -4.20 14.57 -0.46
C MET A 66 -4.94 14.07 -1.71
N LYS A 67 -4.98 12.76 -1.99
CA LYS A 67 -5.79 12.19 -3.10
C LYS A 67 -6.45 10.87 -2.71
N LEU A 68 -7.52 10.94 -1.92
CA LEU A 68 -8.66 10.05 -2.14
C LEU A 68 -9.40 10.58 -3.38
N LYS A 69 -8.96 10.19 -4.57
CA LYS A 69 -9.81 10.21 -5.76
C LYS A 69 -10.13 8.76 -6.06
N ASP A 70 -11.41 8.43 -6.02
CA ASP A 70 -11.88 7.12 -6.45
C ASP A 70 -11.30 6.81 -7.83
N PRO A 71 -10.82 5.58 -8.06
CA PRO A 71 -10.39 5.18 -9.39
C PRO A 71 -11.52 5.48 -10.36
N VAL A 72 -11.24 6.27 -11.40
CA VAL A 72 -12.15 6.39 -12.54
C VAL A 72 -12.39 4.98 -13.04
N MET A 73 -13.66 4.57 -13.06
CA MET A 73 -14.09 3.28 -13.56
C MET A 73 -13.61 3.14 -15.01
N VAL A 74 -12.50 2.44 -15.21
CA VAL A 74 -12.09 2.00 -16.53
C VAL A 74 -12.82 0.69 -16.79
N ASN A 75 -13.81 0.75 -17.67
CA ASN A 75 -14.52 -0.38 -18.22
C ASN A 75 -13.55 -1.23 -19.03
N SER A 76 -12.90 -2.16 -18.34
CA SER A 76 -12.16 -3.25 -18.97
C SER A 76 -13.16 -4.06 -19.80
N LYS A 77 -12.93 -4.13 -21.11
CA LYS A 77 -13.73 -4.94 -22.02
C LYS A 77 -13.58 -6.41 -21.63
N GLY A 78 -14.57 -6.91 -20.90
CA GLY A 78 -14.67 -8.30 -20.47
C GLY A 78 -16.06 -8.55 -19.91
N CYS A 79 -16.98 -8.97 -20.78
CA CYS A 79 -18.29 -9.44 -20.37
C CYS A 79 -18.15 -10.79 -19.66
N SER A 80 -18.59 -10.85 -18.42
CA SER A 80 -19.30 -12.01 -17.90
C SER A 80 -20.29 -11.51 -16.86
N LYS A 81 -21.56 -11.43 -17.27
CA LYS A 81 -22.68 -11.36 -16.34
C LYS A 81 -22.66 -12.66 -15.53
N THR A 82 -22.13 -12.64 -14.31
CA THR A 82 -22.26 -13.78 -13.40
C THR A 82 -22.83 -13.31 -12.07
N VAL A 83 -24.15 -13.49 -11.99
CA VAL A 83 -24.97 -13.92 -10.84
C VAL A 83 -24.52 -13.45 -9.45
N LYS A 84 -25.39 -12.70 -8.77
CA LYS A 84 -25.32 -12.49 -7.31
C LYS A 84 -25.21 -13.85 -6.64
N HIS A 85 -24.01 -14.27 -6.27
CA HIS A 85 -23.85 -15.33 -5.30
C HIS A 85 -23.95 -14.65 -3.93
N ASP A 86 -25.20 -14.49 -3.47
CA ASP A 86 -25.52 -14.62 -2.07
C ASP A 86 -24.97 -15.98 -1.63
N LYS A 87 -23.68 -16.04 -1.28
CA LYS A 87 -23.21 -17.07 -0.36
C LYS A 87 -23.75 -16.59 0.99
N ALA A 88 -25.03 -16.91 1.21
CA ALA A 88 -25.56 -17.14 2.54
C ALA A 88 -24.57 -18.11 3.21
N LYS A 89 -23.57 -17.55 3.88
CA LYS A 89 -22.66 -18.27 4.74
C LYS A 89 -23.58 -18.83 5.80
N ASN A 90 -23.97 -20.10 5.64
CA ASN A 90 -24.92 -20.79 6.51
C ASN A 90 -24.61 -20.38 7.94
N ARG A 91 -25.50 -19.57 8.53
CA ARG A 91 -25.22 -18.91 9.80
C ARG A 91 -25.04 -20.02 10.83
N LYS A 92 -23.80 -20.23 11.27
CA LYS A 92 -23.45 -21.19 12.31
C LYS A 92 -23.71 -20.56 13.66
N CYS A 93 -24.23 -21.34 14.60
CA CYS A 93 -24.35 -20.93 15.98
C CYS A 93 -22.98 -20.55 16.55
N SER A 94 -22.84 -19.39 17.19
CA SER A 94 -21.55 -18.94 17.73
C SER A 94 -21.11 -19.69 19.00
N LYS A 95 -21.88 -20.69 19.45
CA LYS A 95 -21.59 -21.50 20.64
C LYS A 95 -21.21 -22.94 20.28
N CYS A 96 -22.00 -23.61 19.43
CA CYS A 96 -21.75 -24.99 19.02
C CYS A 96 -21.28 -25.13 17.56
N PHE A 97 -21.23 -24.02 16.81
CA PHE A 97 -20.81 -23.96 15.41
C PHE A 97 -21.62 -24.81 14.43
N GLN A 98 -22.77 -25.35 14.87
CA GLN A 98 -23.72 -26.06 14.03
C GLN A 98 -24.66 -25.07 13.30
N PRO A 99 -25.07 -25.35 12.06
CA PRO A 99 -26.06 -24.56 11.34
C PRO A 99 -27.49 -24.82 11.85
N GLY A 100 -28.47 -24.04 11.37
CA GLY A 100 -29.90 -24.28 11.62
C GLY A 100 -30.48 -23.60 12.86
N HIS A 101 -29.65 -22.99 13.72
CA HIS A 101 -30.10 -22.23 14.89
C HIS A 101 -29.12 -21.12 15.27
N THR A 102 -29.53 -20.20 16.14
CA THR A 102 -28.67 -19.11 16.63
C THR A 102 -28.21 -19.37 18.07
N LYS A 103 -27.26 -18.58 18.58
CA LYS A 103 -26.80 -18.68 19.98
C LYS A 103 -27.96 -18.68 20.99
N ARG A 104 -29.03 -17.92 20.72
CA ARG A 104 -30.19 -17.79 21.62
C ARG A 104 -31.09 -19.02 21.65
N THR A 105 -31.08 -19.82 20.59
CA THR A 105 -31.92 -21.02 20.42
C THR A 105 -31.07 -22.29 20.38
N CYS A 106 -29.88 -22.25 20.97
CA CYS A 106 -28.95 -23.38 20.94
C CYS A 106 -29.44 -24.50 21.87
N PRO A 107 -29.68 -25.72 21.35
CA PRO A 107 -30.16 -26.83 22.17
C PRO A 107 -29.11 -27.28 23.21
N LEU A 108 -27.83 -27.00 22.97
CA LEU A 108 -26.74 -27.31 23.91
C LEU A 108 -26.57 -26.24 24.99
N TYR A 109 -27.12 -25.04 24.80
CA TYR A 109 -26.97 -23.91 25.71
C TYR A 109 -28.29 -23.12 25.81
N PRO A 110 -29.34 -23.71 26.41
CA PRO A 110 -30.60 -23.01 26.61
C PRO A 110 -30.40 -21.75 27.49
N PRO A 111 -31.14 -20.65 27.23
CA PRO A 111 -31.14 -19.48 28.10
C PRO A 111 -31.55 -19.87 29.52
N LYS A 112 -30.85 -19.34 30.53
CA LYS A 112 -31.09 -19.67 31.95
C LYS A 112 -32.22 -18.86 32.61
N ASP A 113 -32.93 -18.03 31.83
CA ASP A 113 -33.83 -17.00 32.39
C ASP A 113 -35.31 -17.36 32.25
N MET A 114 -35.64 -18.65 32.26
CA MET A 114 -37.02 -19.16 32.34
C MET A 114 -37.14 -20.16 33.49
N GLN A 115 -36.78 -19.73 34.70
CA GLN A 115 -37.08 -20.41 35.95
C GLN A 115 -37.60 -19.41 36.96
#